data_AF-A0A4S8KT63-F1
#
_entry.id   AF-A0A4S8KT63-F1
#
_cell.length_a   1.000
_cell.length_b   1.000
_cell.length_c   1.000
_cell.angle_alpha   90.00
_cell.angle_beta   90.00
_cell.angle_gamma   90.00
#
_symmetry.space_group_name_H-M   'P 1'
#
loop_
_entity.id
_entity.type
_entity.pdbx_description
1 polymer ?
#
loop_
_entity_poly.entity_id
_entity_poly.type
_entity_poly.pdbx_seq_one_letter_code
_entity_poly.pdbx_strand_id
1 'polypeptide(L)'
;VVFFVDQQTLLNLSTNSFNSLLPITSTHETERLIHLPQIHSSELNILLHALYELDFAQYNPSLPSILYSVDLFPQFGLSPKVLIRPQTPIYKILLSHPLEVYCLCGKHDIHELATPVSSRLLSLTLSTLTDKDTEMMGSVYLARLFKLHRTRVETLLRLLMPAPYLHNPTNKCVGERLDDDDGLFVLVSETW
;
A
#
# COMPACT_ATOMS: atom_id res chain seq x y z
N VAL A 1 6.12 3.11 31.23
CA VAL A 1 5.96 4.36 30.44
C VAL A 1 4.54 4.85 30.62
N VAL A 2 4.32 6.15 30.76
CA VAL A 2 2.98 6.75 30.90
C VAL A 2 2.78 7.70 29.73
N PHE A 3 1.60 7.67 29.12
CA PHE A 3 1.21 8.56 28.03
C PHE A 3 0.09 9.47 28.51
N PHE A 4 0.23 10.78 28.27
CA PHE A 4 -0.80 11.77 28.56
C PHE A 4 -1.53 12.09 27.25
N VAL A 5 -2.85 11.95 27.27
CA VAL A 5 -3.70 12.07 26.09
C VAL A 5 -4.96 12.84 26.44
N ASP A 6 -5.50 13.57 25.49
CA ASP A 6 -6.80 14.22 25.61
C ASP A 6 -7.94 13.24 25.30
N GLN A 7 -8.87 13.10 26.25
CA GLN A 7 -10.01 12.18 26.13
C GLN A 7 -10.94 12.58 24.98
N GLN A 8 -11.18 13.88 24.78
CA GLN A 8 -12.10 14.35 23.75
C GLN A 8 -11.57 14.01 22.36
N THR A 9 -10.28 14.20 22.12
CA THR A 9 -9.60 13.82 20.89
C THR A 9 -9.77 12.33 20.58
N LEU A 10 -9.58 11.46 21.59
CA LEU A 10 -9.79 10.01 21.41
C LEU A 10 -11.24 9.64 21.12
N LEU A 11 -12.20 10.25 21.84
CA LEU A 11 -13.64 9.99 21.65
C LEU A 11 -14.15 10.49 20.29
N ASN A 12 -13.62 11.61 19.78
CA ASN A 12 -14.02 12.16 18.48
C ASN A 12 -13.66 11.24 17.31
N LEU A 13 -12.63 10.41 17.46
CA LEU A 13 -12.12 9.53 16.41
C LEU A 13 -12.52 8.06 16.60
N SER A 14 -12.82 7.65 17.83
CA SER A 14 -13.22 6.28 18.14
C SER A 14 -14.72 6.07 18.01
N THR A 15 -15.12 5.00 17.32
CA THR A 15 -16.53 4.58 17.20
C THR A 15 -16.99 3.67 18.35
N ASN A 16 -16.10 3.28 19.27
CA ASN A 16 -16.42 2.34 20.36
C ASN A 16 -15.92 2.84 21.73
N SER A 17 -15.84 4.15 21.90
CA SER A 17 -15.35 4.78 23.14
C SER A 17 -13.96 4.28 23.56
N PHE A 18 -13.10 4.10 22.57
CA PHE A 18 -11.74 3.58 22.68
C PHE A 18 -11.70 2.24 23.42
N ASN A 19 -12.42 1.26 22.88
CA ASN A 19 -12.65 -0.07 23.47
C ASN A 19 -13.40 -0.01 24.82
N SER A 20 -14.39 0.87 24.93
CA SER A 20 -15.17 1.14 26.15
C SER A 20 -14.34 1.58 27.36
N LEU A 21 -13.10 2.01 27.14
CA LEU A 21 -12.19 2.46 28.21
C LEU A 21 -12.50 3.91 28.64
N LEU A 22 -13.13 4.67 27.75
CA LEU A 22 -13.45 6.09 27.96
C LEU A 22 -14.96 6.27 28.16
N PRO A 23 -15.40 6.90 29.26
CA PRO A 23 -16.81 7.18 29.49
C PRO A 23 -17.25 8.35 28.60
N ILE A 24 -18.48 8.29 28.10
CA ILE A 24 -19.06 9.35 27.26
C ILE A 24 -19.46 10.56 28.12
N THR A 25 -19.83 10.33 29.39
CA THR A 25 -20.21 11.39 30.32
C THR A 25 -18.99 11.95 31.04
N SER A 26 -18.78 13.26 30.88
CA SER A 26 -17.83 14.06 31.65
C SER A 26 -18.12 13.95 33.14
N THR A 27 -17.33 13.13 33.86
CA THR A 27 -17.22 13.22 35.32
C THR A 27 -16.02 14.11 35.61
N HIS A 28 -16.26 15.24 36.30
CA HIS A 28 -15.28 16.29 36.59
C HIS A 28 -13.86 15.78 36.95
N GLU A 29 -12.87 16.32 36.24
CA GLU A 29 -11.51 16.69 36.67
C GLU A 29 -10.64 15.70 37.47
N THR A 30 -10.80 14.40 37.27
CA THR A 30 -9.79 13.44 37.77
C THR A 30 -8.96 12.89 36.62
N GLU A 31 -7.64 13.08 36.68
CA GLU A 31 -6.67 12.34 35.88
C GLU A 31 -6.99 10.84 35.98
N ARG A 32 -7.39 10.24 34.85
CA ARG A 32 -7.77 8.83 34.80
C ARG A 32 -6.59 8.01 34.31
N LEU A 33 -6.11 7.13 35.17
CA LEU A 33 -5.09 6.16 34.82
C LEU A 33 -5.75 4.92 34.19
N ILE A 34 -5.41 4.61 32.94
CA ILE A 34 -5.88 3.41 32.24
C ILE A 34 -4.69 2.48 32.00
N HIS A 35 -4.76 1.26 32.50
CA HIS A 35 -3.73 0.25 32.30
C HIS A 35 -4.03 -0.63 31.09
N LEU A 36 -3.08 -0.74 30.16
CA LEU A 36 -3.15 -1.56 28.95
C LEU A 36 -2.05 -2.64 28.97
N PRO A 37 -2.23 -3.73 29.74
CA PRO A 37 -1.16 -4.72 29.95
C PRO A 37 -0.82 -5.56 28.71
N GLN A 38 -1.73 -5.63 27.74
CA GLN A 38 -1.59 -6.49 26.55
C GLN A 38 -0.98 -5.78 25.34
N ILE A 39 -0.63 -4.51 25.46
CA ILE A 39 -0.14 -3.69 24.34
C ILE A 39 1.26 -3.20 24.67
N HIS A 40 2.19 -3.39 23.75
CA HIS A 40 3.54 -2.92 23.96
C HIS A 40 3.59 -1.38 23.87
N SER A 41 4.43 -0.75 24.68
CA SER A 41 4.51 0.72 24.74
C SER A 41 4.89 1.36 23.40
N SER A 42 5.70 0.68 22.59
CA SER A 42 6.06 1.16 21.24
C SER A 42 4.87 1.15 20.28
N GLU A 43 3.98 0.16 20.39
CA GLU A 43 2.80 0.05 19.53
C GLU A 43 1.77 1.11 19.91
N LEU A 44 1.55 1.29 21.21
CA LEU A 44 0.71 2.36 21.72
C LEU A 44 1.24 3.74 21.32
N ASN A 45 2.56 3.94 21.38
CA ASN A 45 3.18 5.19 20.94
C ASN A 45 2.88 5.47 19.46
N ILE A 46 3.09 4.50 18.57
CA ILE A 46 2.79 4.65 17.14
C ILE A 46 1.30 4.93 16.90
N LEU A 47 0.42 4.20 17.60
CA LEU A 47 -1.03 4.42 17.51
C LEU A 47 -1.39 5.86 17.90
N LEU A 48 -0.89 6.35 19.03
CA LEU A 48 -1.15 7.73 19.48
C LEU A 48 -0.57 8.76 18.53
N HIS A 49 0.66 8.59 18.05
CA HIS A 49 1.25 9.50 17.07
C HIS A 49 0.45 9.53 15.76
N ALA A 50 -0.08 8.39 15.29
CA ALA A 50 -0.96 8.36 14.13
C ALA A 50 -2.28 9.10 14.39
N LEU A 51 -2.84 8.99 15.60
CA LEU A 51 -4.09 9.60 16.03
C LEU A 51 -3.99 11.13 16.12
N TYR A 52 -2.87 11.63 16.64
CA TYR A 52 -2.57 13.06 16.77
C TYR A 52 -1.85 13.65 15.53
N GLU A 53 -1.69 12.86 14.47
CA GLU A 53 -0.97 13.23 13.23
C GLU A 53 0.47 13.73 13.48
N LEU A 54 1.11 13.22 14.52
CA LEU A 54 2.47 13.59 14.93
C LEU A 54 3.52 12.73 14.22
N ASP A 55 4.65 13.33 13.91
CA ASP A 55 5.80 12.57 13.40
C ASP A 55 6.38 11.70 14.51
N PHE A 56 6.75 10.47 14.16
CA PHE A 56 7.37 9.49 15.04
C PHE A 56 8.65 8.89 14.45
N ALA A 57 9.18 9.47 13.36
CA ALA A 57 10.42 9.04 12.72
C ALA A 57 11.61 9.04 13.69
N GLN A 58 11.66 9.97 14.64
CA GLN A 58 12.72 10.04 15.65
C GLN A 58 12.82 8.79 16.55
N TYR A 59 11.73 8.04 16.70
CA TYR A 59 11.71 6.81 17.51
C TYR A 59 12.16 5.57 16.73
N ASN A 60 12.40 5.71 15.41
CA ASN A 60 12.83 4.65 14.51
C ASN A 60 12.11 3.30 14.76
N PRO A 61 10.77 3.27 14.71
CA PRO A 61 10.03 2.06 15.04
C PRO A 61 10.32 0.94 14.04
N SER A 62 10.36 -0.31 14.53
CA SER A 62 10.49 -1.46 13.66
C SER A 62 9.21 -1.66 12.83
N LEU A 63 9.35 -2.10 11.57
CA LEU A 63 8.21 -2.39 10.70
C LEU A 63 7.16 -3.29 11.37
N PRO A 64 7.52 -4.40 12.06
CA PRO A 64 6.53 -5.22 12.77
C PRO A 64 5.71 -4.43 13.80
N SER A 65 6.34 -3.52 14.54
CA SER A 65 5.63 -2.68 15.52
C SER A 65 4.63 -1.76 14.82
N ILE A 66 5.00 -1.19 13.67
CA ILE A 66 4.10 -0.32 12.90
C ILE A 66 2.89 -1.11 12.41
N LEU A 67 3.11 -2.27 11.79
CA LEU A 67 2.03 -3.11 11.27
C LEU A 67 1.09 -3.56 12.38
N TYR A 68 1.65 -4.01 13.52
CA TYR A 68 0.86 -4.43 14.68
C TYR A 68 0.06 -3.25 15.27
N SER A 69 0.65 -2.04 15.30
CA SER A 69 -0.06 -0.84 15.76
C SER A 69 -1.29 -0.54 14.90
N VAL A 70 -1.16 -0.67 13.57
CA VAL A 70 -2.30 -0.48 12.64
C VAL A 70 -3.35 -1.56 12.85
N ASP A 71 -2.93 -2.79 13.12
CA ASP A 71 -3.84 -3.90 13.44
C ASP A 71 -4.66 -3.68 14.73
N LEU A 72 -4.15 -2.86 15.66
CA LEU A 72 -4.87 -2.50 16.89
C LEU A 72 -5.96 -1.45 16.66
N PHE A 73 -5.93 -0.69 15.57
CA PHE A 73 -6.87 0.43 15.36
C PHE A 73 -8.34 0.00 15.47
N PRO A 74 -8.80 -1.09 14.80
CA PRO A 74 -10.19 -1.52 14.91
C PRO A 74 -10.60 -1.91 16.33
N GLN A 75 -9.68 -2.44 17.14
CA GLN A 75 -9.93 -2.77 18.55
C GLN A 75 -10.35 -1.52 19.34
N PHE A 76 -9.74 -0.38 19.03
CA PHE A 76 -10.05 0.92 19.64
C PHE A 76 -11.10 1.73 18.87
N GLY A 77 -11.82 1.10 17.94
CA GLY A 77 -12.85 1.77 17.15
C GLY A 77 -12.29 2.82 16.20
N LEU A 78 -11.01 2.72 15.86
CA LEU A 78 -10.34 3.59 14.92
C LEU A 78 -10.35 2.93 13.54
N SER A 79 -10.54 3.73 12.49
CA SER A 79 -10.47 3.23 11.12
C SER A 79 -9.07 3.47 10.52
N PRO A 80 -8.29 2.40 10.21
CA PRO A 80 -7.02 2.53 9.49
C PRO A 80 -7.13 3.35 8.20
N LYS A 81 -8.23 3.15 7.46
CA LYS A 81 -8.52 3.86 6.21
C LYS A 81 -8.65 5.38 6.40
N VAL A 82 -9.15 5.84 7.55
CA VAL A 82 -9.32 7.27 7.85
C VAL A 82 -8.04 7.89 8.40
N LEU A 83 -7.25 7.13 9.17
CA LEU A 83 -6.02 7.64 9.80
C LEU A 83 -4.79 7.57 8.87
N ILE A 84 -4.74 6.61 7.96
CA ILE A 84 -3.62 6.41 7.05
C ILE A 84 -3.94 7.07 5.71
N ARG A 85 -3.81 8.40 5.68
CA ARG A 85 -4.07 9.23 4.50
C ARG A 85 -2.79 9.77 3.87
N PRO A 86 -2.80 10.10 2.57
CA PRO A 86 -1.72 10.88 1.99
C PRO A 86 -1.43 12.12 2.83
N GLN A 87 -0.15 12.44 3.03
CA GLN A 87 0.40 13.53 3.86
C GLN A 87 0.61 13.21 5.35
N THR A 88 0.02 12.14 5.91
CA THR A 88 0.30 11.79 7.31
C THR A 88 1.71 11.20 7.47
N PRO A 89 2.36 11.35 8.65
CA PRO A 89 3.68 10.77 8.89
C PRO A 89 3.73 9.25 8.73
N ILE A 90 2.70 8.55 9.25
CA ILE A 90 2.58 7.09 9.15
C ILE A 90 2.53 6.62 7.69
N TYR A 91 1.83 7.37 6.82
CA TYR A 91 1.72 7.04 5.40
C TYR A 91 3.10 7.04 4.73
N LYS A 92 3.94 8.05 5.01
CA LYS A 92 5.28 8.15 4.41
C LYS A 92 6.18 6.99 4.79
N ILE A 93 6.14 6.57 6.06
CA ILE A 93 6.97 5.47 6.58
C ILE A 93 6.54 4.13 5.95
N LEU A 94 5.24 3.90 5.80
CA LEU A 94 4.69 2.68 5.21
C LEU A 94 5.11 2.47 3.74
N LEU A 95 5.42 3.53 2.98
CA LEU A 95 5.83 3.37 1.58
C LEU A 95 7.14 2.59 1.39
N SER A 96 7.99 2.48 2.41
CA SER A 96 9.32 1.86 2.33
C SER A 96 9.30 0.33 2.25
N HIS A 97 8.19 -0.32 2.62
CA HIS A 97 8.08 -1.79 2.72
C HIS A 97 6.90 -2.32 1.90
N PRO A 98 7.03 -2.37 0.56
CA PRO A 98 5.87 -2.42 -0.31
C PRO A 98 5.07 -3.73 -0.21
N LEU A 99 5.68 -4.88 0.07
CA LEU A 99 4.95 -6.15 0.13
C LEU A 99 4.09 -6.21 1.39
N GLU A 100 4.70 -6.02 2.55
CA GLU A 100 4.04 -6.07 3.85
C GLU A 100 2.94 -5.01 3.96
N VAL A 101 3.18 -3.82 3.42
CA VAL A 101 2.17 -2.76 3.40
C VAL A 101 1.05 -3.06 2.42
N TYR A 102 1.30 -3.69 1.28
CA TYR A 102 0.23 -4.13 0.39
C TYR A 102 -0.65 -5.20 1.05
N CYS A 103 -0.05 -6.12 1.82
CA CYS A 103 -0.78 -7.08 2.63
C CYS A 103 -1.66 -6.40 3.69
N LEU A 104 -1.11 -5.42 4.42
CA LEU A 104 -1.86 -4.59 5.37
C LEU A 104 -3.02 -3.86 4.71
N CYS A 105 -2.82 -3.32 3.50
CA CYS A 105 -3.88 -2.66 2.74
C CYS A 105 -5.01 -3.62 2.40
N GLY A 106 -4.70 -4.88 2.07
CA GLY A 106 -5.71 -5.90 1.83
C GLY A 106 -6.51 -6.25 3.09
N LYS A 107 -5.83 -6.45 4.21
CA LYS A 107 -6.43 -6.76 5.51
C LYS A 107 -7.42 -5.70 5.99
N HIS A 108 -7.10 -4.42 5.82
CA HIS A 108 -7.89 -3.28 6.32
C HIS A 108 -8.63 -2.49 5.23
N ASP A 109 -8.63 -3.00 4.00
CA ASP A 109 -9.19 -2.36 2.79
C ASP A 109 -8.76 -0.89 2.57
N ILE A 110 -7.45 -0.63 2.67
CA ILE A 110 -6.85 0.70 2.52
C ILE A 110 -6.41 0.94 1.06
N HIS A 111 -7.39 1.14 0.19
CA HIS A 111 -7.14 1.26 -1.26
C HIS A 111 -6.22 2.44 -1.65
N GLU A 112 -6.32 3.57 -0.94
CA GLU A 112 -5.52 4.77 -1.22
C GLU A 112 -4.02 4.52 -1.05
N LEU A 113 -3.62 3.72 -0.06
CA LEU A 113 -2.22 3.33 0.16
C LEU A 113 -1.79 2.20 -0.78
N ALA A 114 -2.71 1.27 -1.09
CA ALA A 114 -2.42 0.14 -1.96
C ALA A 114 -1.97 0.56 -3.37
N THR A 115 -2.56 1.63 -3.90
CA THR A 115 -2.31 2.12 -5.27
C THR A 115 -0.84 2.51 -5.49
N PRO A 116 -0.25 3.47 -4.75
CA PRO A 116 1.16 3.83 -4.92
C PRO A 116 2.11 2.68 -4.54
N VAL A 117 1.76 1.87 -3.54
CA VAL A 117 2.58 0.73 -3.12
C VAL A 117 2.64 -0.34 -4.21
N SER A 118 1.53 -0.59 -4.92
CA SER A 118 1.47 -1.59 -5.99
C SER A 118 2.49 -1.33 -7.12
N SER A 119 2.81 -0.07 -7.42
CA SER A 119 3.82 0.27 -8.43
C SER A 119 5.21 -0.24 -8.05
N ARG A 120 5.53 -0.27 -6.74
CA ARG A 120 6.80 -0.79 -6.20
C ARG A 120 6.86 -2.32 -6.18
N LEU A 121 5.71 -2.99 -6.33
CA LEU A 121 5.62 -4.44 -6.43
C LEU A 121 5.81 -4.97 -7.86
N LEU A 122 5.94 -4.12 -8.87
CA LEU A 122 6.16 -4.59 -10.24
C LEU A 122 7.44 -5.43 -10.37
N SER A 123 8.46 -5.18 -9.56
CA SER A 123 9.71 -5.94 -9.52
C SER A 123 9.66 -7.18 -8.60
N LEU A 124 8.53 -7.41 -7.91
CA LEU A 124 8.37 -8.58 -7.05
C LEU A 124 8.32 -9.86 -7.90
N THR A 125 9.09 -10.86 -7.50
CA THR A 125 8.97 -12.20 -8.05
C THR A 125 7.77 -12.89 -7.41
N LEU A 126 6.68 -13.12 -8.15
CA LEU A 126 5.44 -13.68 -7.60
C LEU A 126 5.63 -15.04 -6.90
N SER A 127 6.63 -15.84 -7.27
CA SER A 127 6.93 -17.12 -6.63
C SER A 127 7.53 -16.98 -5.23
N THR A 128 7.91 -15.78 -4.78
CA THR A 128 8.41 -15.53 -3.42
C THR A 128 7.30 -15.19 -2.44
N LEU A 129 6.04 -15.09 -2.90
CA LEU A 129 4.89 -14.89 -2.03
C LEU A 129 4.69 -16.11 -1.15
N THR A 130 4.54 -15.88 0.15
CA THR A 130 4.23 -16.93 1.11
C THR A 130 2.73 -17.06 1.32
N ASP A 131 2.27 -18.23 1.79
CA ASP A 131 0.86 -18.43 2.14
C ASP A 131 0.35 -17.37 3.13
N LYS A 132 1.21 -16.98 4.08
CA LYS A 132 0.93 -15.92 5.05
C LYS A 132 0.65 -14.57 4.38
N ASP A 133 1.40 -14.22 3.34
CA ASP A 133 1.18 -12.96 2.60
C ASP A 133 -0.17 -13.01 1.87
N THR A 134 -0.49 -14.16 1.26
CA THR A 134 -1.74 -14.35 0.53
C THR A 134 -2.96 -14.31 1.44
N GLU A 135 -2.87 -14.89 2.64
CA GLU A 135 -3.91 -14.87 3.66
C GLU A 135 -4.12 -13.43 4.17
N MET A 136 -3.03 -12.72 4.46
CA MET A 136 -3.09 -11.36 5.00
C MET A 136 -3.69 -10.37 4.00
N MET A 137 -3.29 -10.41 2.72
CA MET A 137 -3.85 -9.49 1.71
C MET A 137 -5.25 -9.90 1.25
N GLY A 138 -5.58 -11.19 1.33
CA GLY A 138 -6.84 -11.75 0.86
C GLY A 138 -6.94 -11.86 -0.67
N SER A 139 -7.93 -12.62 -1.12
CA SER A 139 -8.11 -13.00 -2.54
C SER A 139 -8.28 -11.81 -3.48
N VAL A 140 -8.95 -10.74 -3.04
CA VAL A 140 -9.20 -9.55 -3.87
C VAL A 140 -7.90 -8.82 -4.19
N TYR A 141 -7.04 -8.59 -3.21
CA TYR A 141 -5.76 -7.91 -3.42
C TYR A 141 -4.75 -8.82 -4.09
N LEU A 142 -4.79 -10.14 -3.82
CA LEU A 142 -4.01 -11.12 -4.55
C LEU A 142 -4.35 -11.09 -6.05
N ALA A 143 -5.64 -11.14 -6.40
CA ALA A 143 -6.09 -11.07 -7.80
C ALA A 143 -5.65 -9.75 -8.48
N ARG A 144 -5.71 -8.63 -7.76
CA ARG A 144 -5.23 -7.32 -8.25
C ARG A 144 -3.72 -7.35 -8.52
N LEU A 145 -2.93 -7.96 -7.64
CA LEU A 145 -1.48 -8.11 -7.82
C LEU A 145 -1.15 -8.96 -9.05
N PHE A 146 -1.76 -10.14 -9.20
CA PHE A 146 -1.55 -10.97 -10.40
C PHE A 146 -1.97 -10.24 -11.69
N LYS A 147 -3.11 -9.55 -11.67
CA LYS A 147 -3.57 -8.74 -12.81
C LYS A 147 -2.56 -7.66 -13.16
N LEU A 148 -1.96 -6.99 -12.17
CA LEU A 148 -0.93 -5.98 -12.37
C LEU A 148 0.29 -6.54 -13.13
N HIS A 149 0.83 -7.67 -12.68
CA HIS A 149 1.98 -8.31 -13.34
C HIS A 149 1.66 -8.80 -14.76
N ARG A 150 0.49 -9.43 -14.94
CA ARG A 150 0.04 -9.89 -16.26
C ARG A 150 -0.12 -8.72 -17.23
N THR A 151 -0.78 -7.64 -16.79
CA THR A 151 -1.03 -6.45 -17.61
C THR A 151 0.28 -5.77 -18.02
N ARG A 152 1.29 -5.76 -17.14
CA ARG A 152 2.64 -5.27 -17.47
C ARG A 152 3.26 -6.04 -18.63
N VAL A 153 3.24 -7.37 -18.58
CA VAL A 153 3.82 -8.23 -19.63
C VAL A 153 3.05 -8.06 -20.95
N GLU A 154 1.73 -8.12 -20.90
CA GLU A 154 0.88 -7.94 -22.08
C GLU A 154 1.07 -6.55 -22.73
N THR A 155 1.20 -5.50 -21.90
CA THR A 155 1.46 -4.13 -22.39
C THR A 155 2.84 -4.04 -23.02
N LEU A 156 3.86 -4.61 -22.39
CA LEU A 156 5.22 -4.60 -22.93
C LEU A 156 5.30 -5.32 -24.27
N LEU A 157 4.70 -6.51 -24.38
CA LEU A 157 4.62 -7.25 -25.64
C LEU A 157 3.89 -6.43 -26.71
N ARG A 158 2.75 -5.81 -26.38
CA ARG A 158 2.02 -4.97 -27.34
C ARG A 158 2.85 -3.78 -27.86
N LEU A 159 3.71 -3.22 -27.02
CA LEU A 159 4.58 -2.10 -27.39
C LEU A 159 5.81 -2.54 -28.20
N LEU A 160 6.32 -3.76 -27.98
CA LEU A 160 7.54 -4.26 -28.62
C LEU A 160 7.30 -5.12 -29.86
N MET A 161 6.11 -5.72 -30.00
CA MET A 161 5.74 -6.57 -31.14
C MET A 161 5.67 -5.83 -32.48
N PRO A 162 5.20 -4.56 -32.56
CA PRO A 162 5.28 -3.81 -33.80
C PRO A 162 6.74 -3.57 -34.19
N ALA A 163 7.09 -3.83 -35.45
CA ALA A 163 8.40 -3.46 -35.97
C ALA A 163 8.62 -1.94 -35.77
N PRO A 164 9.81 -1.51 -35.31
CA PRO A 164 10.08 -0.09 -35.16
C PRO A 164 9.98 0.61 -36.52
N TYR A 165 9.44 1.82 -36.53
CA TYR A 165 9.45 2.64 -37.74
C TYR A 165 10.89 2.84 -38.20
N LEU A 166 11.12 2.61 -39.49
CA LEU A 166 12.41 2.89 -40.10
C LEU A 166 12.71 4.38 -39.95
N HIS A 167 13.90 4.70 -39.46
CA HIS A 167 14.35 6.09 -39.42
C HIS A 167 14.52 6.61 -40.85
N ASN A 168 14.44 7.93 -41.06
CA ASN A 168 14.77 8.51 -42.36
C ASN A 168 16.21 8.14 -42.78
N PRO A 169 16.45 7.82 -44.07
CA PRO A 169 17.77 7.45 -44.54
C PRO A 169 18.77 8.57 -44.24
N THR A 170 19.89 8.19 -43.63
CA THR A 170 21.01 9.08 -43.35
C THR A 170 22.26 8.51 -44.02
N ASN A 171 23.24 9.37 -44.31
CA ASN A 171 24.47 9.03 -45.04
C ASN A 171 25.32 7.93 -44.37
N LYS A 172 24.96 7.52 -43.15
CA LYS A 172 25.61 6.48 -42.34
C LYS A 172 24.84 5.16 -42.31
N CYS A 173 23.59 5.15 -42.76
CA CYS A 173 22.73 3.97 -42.78
C CYS A 173 22.42 3.62 -44.23
N VAL A 174 23.05 2.57 -44.76
CA VAL A 174 22.69 1.98 -46.05
C VAL A 174 21.41 1.19 -45.84
N GLY A 175 20.26 1.82 -46.07
CA GLY A 175 19.01 1.08 -46.24
C GLY A 175 19.02 0.44 -47.63
N GLU A 176 18.80 -0.87 -47.72
CA GLU A 176 18.41 -1.48 -48.99
C GLU A 176 17.15 -0.76 -49.46
N ARG A 177 17.28 -0.07 -50.59
CA ARG A 177 16.18 0.54 -51.31
C ARG A 177 15.38 -0.62 -51.88
N LEU A 178 14.24 -0.94 -51.27
CA LEU A 178 13.21 -1.71 -51.97
C LEU A 178 12.69 -0.78 -53.04
N ASP A 179 13.25 -0.92 -54.24
CA ASP A 179 12.76 -0.23 -55.42
C ASP A 179 11.31 -0.68 -55.63
N ASP A 180 10.42 0.32 -55.72
CA ASP A 180 9.04 0.17 -56.15
C ASP A 180 9.02 -0.45 -57.54
N ASP A 181 8.91 -1.78 -57.63
CA ASP A 181 8.24 -2.44 -58.74
C ASP A 181 7.77 -3.85 -58.34
N ASP A 182 6.61 -4.22 -58.86
CA ASP A 182 5.89 -5.49 -58.70
C ASP A 182 5.04 -5.67 -57.43
N GLY A 183 3.73 -5.55 -57.65
CA GLY A 183 2.66 -5.79 -56.68
C GLY A 183 2.69 -7.18 -56.04
N LEU A 184 3.39 -7.29 -54.92
CA LEU A 184 3.32 -8.44 -54.02
C LEU A 184 2.47 -8.08 -52.80
N PHE A 185 1.24 -8.58 -52.81
CA PHE A 185 0.39 -8.64 -51.63
C PHE A 185 1.03 -9.55 -50.58
N VAL A 186 1.27 -9.02 -49.39
CA VAL A 186 1.64 -9.83 -48.21
C VAL A 186 0.35 -10.48 -47.68
N LEU A 187 0.15 -11.76 -48.00
CA LEU A 187 -0.90 -12.57 -47.37
C LEU A 187 -0.39 -13.05 -46.01
N VAL A 188 -1.00 -12.53 -44.94
CA VAL A 188 -0.81 -13.06 -43.59
C VAL A 188 -1.84 -14.18 -43.39
N SER A 189 -1.36 -15.42 -43.36
CA SER A 189 -2.17 -16.59 -43.01
C SER A 189 -2.27 -16.70 -41.49
N GLU A 190 -3.45 -16.41 -40.93
CA GLU A 190 -3.81 -16.85 -39.59
C GLU A 190 -4.19 -18.34 -39.65
N THR A 191 -3.37 -19.20 -39.04
CA THR A 191 -3.81 -20.54 -38.65
C THR A 191 -3.56 -20.73 -37.16
N TRP A 192 -4.69 -20.76 -36.45
CA TRP A 192 -5.04 -21.30 -35.12
C TRP A 192 -3.95 -21.51 -34.07
#